data_AF-G5IF57-F1
#
_entry.id   AF-G5IF57-F1
#
_cell.length_a   1.000
_cell.length_b   1.000
_cell.length_c   1.000
_cell.angle_alpha   90.00
_cell.angle_beta   90.00
_cell.angle_gamma   90.00
#
_symmetry.space_group_name_H-M   'P 1'
#
loop_
_entity.id
_entity.type
_entity.pdbx_description
1 polymer ?
#
loop_
_entity_poly.entity_id
_entity_poly.type
_entity_poly.pdbx_seq_one_letter_code
_entity_poly.pdbx_strand_id
1 'polypeptide(L)'
;MNMYASFDYLCNEPFYLNGIGHAVCPTLRDIRKITYQLFSLYLSLLSMSREEYLRLYGLPESCDDSLYHLLLYGNTQLLFGILSFFLTGQLEFEKETGCFAIYETADGGGQTLAGHIGEDNFEEFRLEMQHILGIKKPEATGPKFKNSLAQNLFQKMQKHTEQLKQKADKNFELDNMVRKYCTNNKVGISILNVWDMTYYQFTCMFAEYCNARQCDFNDNMAANTFSYKKSSDYQPMEYMKRI
;
A
#
# COMPACT_ATOMS: atom_id res chain seq x y z
N MET A 1 -1.68 -8.69 -15.77
CA MET A 1 -0.51 -8.05 -16.41
C MET A 1 -0.47 -6.66 -15.82
N ASN A 2 0.58 -6.27 -15.07
CA ASN A 2 0.56 -4.97 -14.38
C ASN A 2 0.58 -3.86 -15.45
N MET A 3 -0.52 -3.11 -15.57
CA MET A 3 -0.69 -2.08 -16.60
C MET A 3 0.24 -0.88 -16.36
N TYR A 4 0.68 -0.69 -15.11
CA TYR A 4 1.48 0.44 -14.66
C TYR A 4 2.92 0.02 -14.32
N ALA A 5 3.88 0.84 -14.74
CA ALA A 5 5.27 0.72 -14.36
C ALA A 5 5.51 1.36 -12.98
N SER A 6 6.62 0.99 -12.31
CA SER A 6 6.99 1.59 -11.02
C SER A 6 7.08 3.12 -11.04
N PHE A 7 7.35 3.71 -12.21
CA PHE A 7 7.37 5.16 -12.40
C PHE A 7 6.00 5.81 -12.20
N ASP A 8 4.92 5.18 -12.65
CA ASP A 8 3.57 5.77 -12.62
C ASP A 8 3.09 5.99 -11.18
N TYR A 9 3.47 5.10 -10.27
CA TYR A 9 3.17 5.20 -8.83
C TYR A 9 3.95 6.32 -8.11
N LEU A 10 4.96 6.92 -8.76
CA LEU A 10 5.69 8.08 -8.22
C LEU A 10 4.98 9.40 -8.51
N CYS A 11 3.81 9.38 -9.17
CA CYS A 11 2.97 10.54 -9.39
C CYS A 11 1.70 10.50 -8.52
N ASN A 12 1.03 11.64 -8.38
CA ASN A 12 -0.27 11.76 -7.72
C ASN A 12 -1.44 11.84 -8.71
N GLU A 13 -1.18 11.60 -10.00
CA GLU A 13 -2.21 11.54 -11.03
C GLU A 13 -3.11 10.29 -10.84
N PRO A 14 -4.41 10.37 -11.18
CA PRO A 14 -5.31 9.23 -11.12
C PRO A 14 -4.95 8.11 -12.11
N PHE A 15 -5.21 6.88 -11.70
CA PHE A 15 -5.04 5.65 -12.48
C PHE A 15 -6.36 5.26 -13.12
N TYR A 16 -6.41 5.14 -14.44
CA TYR A 16 -7.61 4.69 -15.14
C TYR A 16 -7.78 3.17 -15.05
N LEU A 17 -8.84 2.72 -14.39
CA LEU A 17 -9.21 1.31 -14.25
C LEU A 17 -10.39 1.01 -15.19
N ASN A 18 -10.18 0.10 -16.15
CA ASN A 18 -11.16 -0.20 -17.18
C ASN A 18 -12.49 -0.67 -16.56
N GLY A 19 -13.60 -0.02 -16.94
CA GLY A 19 -14.94 -0.34 -16.41
C GLY A 19 -15.22 0.15 -14.98
N ILE A 20 -14.20 0.61 -14.25
CA ILE A 20 -14.34 1.13 -12.88
C ILE A 20 -14.30 2.66 -12.88
N GLY A 21 -13.37 3.27 -13.63
CA GLY A 21 -13.13 4.71 -13.63
C GLY A 21 -11.73 5.05 -13.09
N HIS A 22 -11.55 6.27 -12.60
CA HIS A 22 -10.24 6.72 -12.13
C HIS A 22 -10.05 6.51 -10.63
N ALA A 23 -8.96 5.85 -10.25
CA ALA A 23 -8.57 5.59 -8.87
C ALA A 23 -7.36 6.42 -8.46
N VAL A 24 -7.27 6.80 -7.19
CA VAL A 24 -6.19 7.66 -6.66
C VAL A 24 -5.51 7.02 -5.46
N CYS A 25 -4.19 7.23 -5.39
CA CYS A 25 -3.45 7.00 -4.16
C CYS A 25 -3.61 8.26 -3.27
N PRO A 26 -4.22 8.17 -2.08
CA PRO A 26 -4.50 9.33 -1.26
C PRO A 26 -3.20 9.98 -0.76
N THR A 27 -3.20 11.30 -0.65
CA THR A 27 -2.10 11.99 0.03
C THR A 27 -2.17 11.80 1.54
N LEU A 28 -1.06 12.03 2.24
CA LEU A 28 -1.09 12.06 3.71
C LEU A 28 -2.06 13.13 4.23
N ARG A 29 -2.27 14.22 3.47
CA ARG A 29 -3.28 15.25 3.75
C ARG A 29 -4.70 14.69 3.65
N ASP A 30 -4.99 13.89 2.63
CA ASP A 30 -6.32 13.27 2.47
C ASP A 30 -6.61 12.27 3.58
N ILE A 31 -5.61 11.46 3.95
CA ILE A 31 -5.69 10.56 5.12
C ILE A 31 -5.99 11.36 6.39
N ARG A 32 -5.37 12.52 6.58
CA ARG A 32 -5.64 13.38 7.75
C ARG A 32 -7.08 13.89 7.80
N LYS A 33 -7.74 14.14 6.66
CA LYS A 33 -9.14 14.61 6.62
C LYS A 33 -10.10 13.58 7.21
N ILE A 34 -9.87 12.28 6.93
CA ILE A 34 -10.72 11.17 7.42
C ILE A 34 -10.21 10.52 8.71
N THR A 35 -9.00 10.88 9.16
CA THR A 35 -8.22 10.24 10.23
C THR A 35 -7.51 8.95 9.81
N TYR A 36 -6.35 8.71 10.42
CA TYR A 36 -5.53 7.52 10.16
C TYR A 36 -6.23 6.21 10.59
N GLN A 37 -7.05 6.24 11.64
CA GLN A 37 -7.79 5.05 12.08
C GLN A 37 -8.80 4.59 11.03
N LEU A 38 -9.55 5.54 10.45
CA LEU A 38 -10.51 5.23 9.39
C LEU A 38 -9.79 4.75 8.11
N PHE A 39 -8.69 5.42 7.75
CA PHE A 39 -7.85 4.96 6.64
C PHE A 39 -7.30 3.55 6.87
N SER A 40 -6.80 3.25 8.06
CA SER A 40 -6.32 1.91 8.41
C SER A 40 -7.42 0.86 8.30
N LEU A 41 -8.66 1.20 8.69
CA LEU A 41 -9.82 0.32 8.47
C LEU A 41 -10.05 0.06 6.99
N TYR A 42 -9.96 1.10 6.14
CA TYR A 42 -10.09 0.94 4.69
C TYR A 42 -9.00 0.02 4.13
N LEU A 43 -7.74 0.19 4.55
CA LEU A 43 -6.64 -0.68 4.14
C LEU A 43 -6.86 -2.14 4.55
N SER A 44 -7.35 -2.36 5.77
CA SER A 44 -7.70 -3.70 6.26
C SER A 44 -8.76 -4.34 5.38
N LEU A 45 -9.84 -3.63 5.05
CA LEU A 45 -10.91 -4.15 4.21
C LEU A 45 -10.48 -4.38 2.75
N LEU A 46 -9.64 -3.52 2.21
CA LEU A 46 -9.04 -3.74 0.89
C LEU A 46 -8.18 -5.01 0.85
N SER A 47 -7.58 -5.43 1.97
CA SER A 47 -6.68 -6.58 2.04
C SER A 47 -7.33 -7.88 2.52
N MET A 48 -8.45 -7.78 3.25
CA MET A 48 -9.11 -8.87 3.98
C MET A 48 -9.74 -9.93 3.06
N SER A 49 -9.54 -11.22 3.30
CA SER A 49 -10.27 -12.25 2.54
C SER A 49 -11.75 -12.35 2.96
N ARG A 50 -12.59 -12.97 2.13
CA ARG A 50 -13.98 -13.26 2.52
C ARG A 50 -14.04 -14.07 3.81
N GLU A 51 -13.20 -15.09 3.93
CA GLU A 51 -13.13 -15.96 5.11
C GLU A 51 -12.70 -15.20 6.37
N GLU A 52 -11.75 -14.28 6.23
CA GLU A 52 -11.33 -13.40 7.33
C GLU A 52 -12.47 -12.48 7.78
N TYR A 53 -13.24 -11.92 6.83
CA TYR A 53 -14.42 -11.11 7.14
C TYR A 53 -15.48 -11.93 7.88
N LEU A 54 -15.84 -13.12 7.37
CA LEU A 54 -16.82 -13.99 8.01
C LEU A 54 -16.41 -14.33 9.46
N ARG A 55 -15.13 -14.67 9.68
CA ARG A 55 -14.60 -14.95 11.03
C ARG A 55 -14.63 -13.74 11.95
N LEU A 56 -14.26 -12.56 11.45
CA LEU A 56 -14.20 -11.34 12.25
C LEU A 56 -15.59 -10.91 12.73
N TYR A 57 -16.61 -11.09 11.88
CA TYR A 57 -17.99 -10.72 12.18
C TYR A 57 -18.85 -11.88 12.72
N GLY A 58 -18.26 -13.06 12.93
CA GLY A 58 -18.96 -14.23 13.48
C GLY A 58 -20.07 -14.78 12.58
N LEU A 59 -19.93 -14.62 11.27
CA LEU A 59 -20.90 -15.08 10.27
C LEU A 59 -20.66 -16.56 9.90
N PRO A 60 -21.70 -17.31 9.49
CA PRO A 60 -21.56 -18.71 9.11
C PRO A 60 -20.61 -18.87 7.91
N GLU A 61 -19.68 -19.82 7.97
CA GLU A 61 -18.80 -20.15 6.84
C GLU A 61 -19.59 -20.67 5.61
N SER A 62 -20.84 -21.10 5.81
CA SER A 62 -21.76 -21.52 4.74
C SER A 62 -22.45 -20.37 4.01
N CYS A 63 -22.19 -19.12 4.37
CA CYS A 63 -22.77 -17.95 3.72
C CYS A 63 -22.12 -17.77 2.35
N ASP A 64 -22.83 -18.04 1.26
CA ASP A 64 -22.31 -18.01 -0.12
C ASP A 64 -22.09 -16.60 -0.70
N ASP A 65 -22.45 -15.55 0.06
CA ASP A 65 -22.33 -14.17 -0.40
C ASP A 65 -20.87 -13.79 -0.68
N SER A 66 -20.65 -13.07 -1.78
CA SER A 66 -19.37 -12.46 -2.10
C SER A 66 -18.99 -11.39 -1.07
N LEU A 67 -17.70 -11.07 -0.97
CA LEU A 67 -17.25 -10.02 -0.05
C LEU A 67 -17.91 -8.66 -0.35
N TYR A 68 -18.20 -8.38 -1.63
CA TYR A 68 -18.95 -7.20 -2.02
C TYR A 68 -20.33 -7.15 -1.35
N HIS A 69 -21.13 -8.21 -1.49
CA HIS A 69 -22.46 -8.30 -0.87
C HIS A 69 -22.38 -8.25 0.66
N LEU A 70 -21.41 -8.94 1.25
CA LEU A 70 -21.18 -8.90 2.71
C LEU A 70 -20.91 -7.48 3.21
N LEU A 71 -20.17 -6.67 2.46
CA LEU A 71 -19.91 -5.26 2.77
C LEU A 71 -21.12 -4.38 2.47
N LEU A 72 -21.79 -4.61 1.35
CA LEU A 72 -22.96 -3.84 0.91
C LEU A 72 -24.10 -3.95 1.93
N TYR A 73 -24.43 -5.16 2.39
CA TYR A 73 -25.50 -5.39 3.35
C TYR A 73 -25.05 -5.22 4.81
N GLY A 74 -23.78 -5.52 5.11
CA GLY A 74 -23.24 -5.39 6.46
C GLY A 74 -23.01 -3.93 6.86
N ASN A 75 -22.41 -3.13 5.97
CA ASN A 75 -22.13 -1.72 6.23
C ASN A 75 -21.98 -0.91 4.92
N THR A 76 -23.10 -0.57 4.29
CA THR A 76 -23.14 0.21 3.04
C THR A 76 -22.39 1.54 3.14
N GLN A 77 -22.45 2.22 4.30
CA GLN A 77 -21.78 3.50 4.50
C GLN A 77 -20.25 3.35 4.48
N LEU A 78 -19.74 2.24 5.01
CA LEU A 78 -18.32 1.93 4.99
C LEU A 78 -17.84 1.61 3.57
N LEU A 79 -18.61 0.81 2.83
CA LEU A 79 -18.32 0.53 1.42
C LEU A 79 -18.33 1.83 0.59
N PHE A 80 -19.37 2.65 0.72
CA PHE A 80 -19.45 3.96 0.06
C PHE A 80 -18.26 4.85 0.44
N GLY A 81 -17.88 4.88 1.72
CA GLY A 81 -16.73 5.63 2.21
C GLY A 81 -15.41 5.19 1.55
N ILE A 82 -15.17 3.88 1.45
CA ILE A 82 -13.99 3.32 0.76
C ILE A 82 -13.98 3.75 -0.70
N LEU A 83 -15.09 3.52 -1.41
CA LEU A 83 -15.17 3.81 -2.84
C LEU A 83 -15.01 5.32 -3.11
N SER A 84 -15.69 6.18 -2.36
CA SER A 84 -15.60 7.63 -2.49
C SER A 84 -14.23 8.22 -2.13
N PHE A 85 -13.44 7.50 -1.32
CA PHE A 85 -12.12 7.95 -0.92
C PHE A 85 -11.03 7.61 -1.95
N PHE A 86 -11.19 6.49 -2.65
CA PHE A 86 -10.20 6.00 -3.61
C PHE A 86 -10.57 6.26 -5.07
N LEU A 87 -11.84 6.49 -5.39
CA LEU A 87 -12.29 6.78 -6.75
C LEU A 87 -12.56 8.27 -6.91
N THR A 88 -12.27 8.80 -8.08
CA THR A 88 -12.64 10.16 -8.44
C THR A 88 -14.00 10.19 -9.12
N GLY A 89 -14.73 11.29 -8.93
CA GLY A 89 -16.07 11.47 -9.47
C GLY A 89 -17.16 11.39 -8.40
N GLN A 90 -18.39 11.59 -8.85
CA GLN A 90 -19.59 11.48 -8.03
C GLN A 90 -20.07 10.03 -8.02
N LEU A 91 -20.13 9.43 -6.83
CA LEU A 91 -20.65 8.08 -6.64
C LEU A 91 -22.15 8.12 -6.34
N GLU A 92 -22.90 7.31 -7.05
CA GLU A 92 -24.33 7.13 -6.85
C GLU A 92 -24.67 5.65 -6.74
N PHE A 93 -25.45 5.28 -5.71
CA PHE A 93 -25.87 3.89 -5.52
C PHE A 93 -27.14 3.60 -6.30
N GLU A 94 -27.06 2.65 -7.23
CA GLU A 94 -28.20 2.18 -8.02
C GLU A 94 -28.83 0.95 -7.37
N LYS A 95 -30.01 1.15 -6.77
CA LYS A 95 -30.71 0.11 -5.99
C LYS A 95 -31.17 -1.08 -6.83
N GLU A 96 -31.42 -0.88 -8.12
CA GLU A 96 -31.95 -1.92 -9.02
C GLU A 96 -30.88 -2.96 -9.36
N THR A 97 -29.65 -2.49 -9.61
CA THR A 97 -28.50 -3.32 -9.95
C THR A 97 -27.67 -3.70 -8.73
N GLY A 98 -27.79 -2.96 -7.63
CA GLY A 98 -26.95 -3.12 -6.44
C GLY A 98 -25.53 -2.63 -6.66
N CYS A 99 -25.29 -1.77 -7.64
CA CYS A 99 -23.98 -1.25 -8.03
C CYS A 99 -23.83 0.24 -7.66
N PHE A 100 -22.59 0.69 -7.58
CA PHE A 100 -22.25 2.11 -7.49
C PHE A 100 -21.84 2.62 -8.87
N ALA A 101 -22.62 3.55 -9.43
CA ALA A 101 -22.26 4.27 -10.65
C ALA A 101 -21.33 5.44 -10.31
N ILE A 102 -20.33 5.68 -11.17
CA ILE A 102 -19.32 6.72 -10.97
C ILE A 102 -19.42 7.70 -12.14
N TYR A 103 -19.71 8.96 -11.83
CA TYR A 103 -19.87 10.02 -12.81
C TYR A 103 -18.73 11.03 -12.72
N GLU A 104 -18.14 11.36 -13.86
CA GLU A 104 -17.13 12.40 -13.99
C GLU A 104 -17.72 13.63 -14.68
N THR A 105 -17.19 14.79 -14.32
CA THR A 105 -17.58 16.05 -14.99
C THR A 105 -16.75 16.18 -16.25
N ALA A 106 -17.42 16.14 -17.40
CA ALA A 106 -16.77 16.40 -18.68
C ALA A 106 -16.37 17.88 -18.80
N ASP A 107 -15.39 18.19 -19.65
CA ASP A 107 -14.90 19.56 -19.91
C ASP A 107 -15.99 20.55 -20.35
N GLY A 108 -17.15 20.05 -20.80
CA GLY A 108 -18.34 20.83 -21.17
C GLY A 108 -19.40 21.01 -20.06
N GLY A 109 -19.12 20.59 -18.82
CA GLY A 109 -20.03 20.71 -17.67
C GLY A 109 -21.13 19.64 -17.59
N GLY A 110 -21.17 18.69 -18.53
CA GLY A 110 -22.04 17.52 -18.47
C GLY A 110 -21.45 16.41 -17.60
N GLN A 111 -22.29 15.56 -17.02
CA GLN A 111 -21.83 14.34 -16.33
C GLN A 111 -21.78 13.18 -17.31
N THR A 112 -20.68 12.45 -17.29
CA THR A 112 -20.48 11.23 -18.09
C THR A 112 -20.23 10.06 -17.16
N LEU A 113 -20.87 8.91 -17.42
CA LEU A 113 -20.60 7.68 -16.71
C LEU A 113 -19.15 7.24 -16.98
N ALA A 114 -18.31 7.28 -15.96
CA ALA A 114 -16.91 6.89 -16.03
C ALA A 114 -16.72 5.38 -15.79
N GLY A 115 -17.59 4.78 -14.97
CA GLY A 115 -17.59 3.35 -14.69
C GLY A 115 -18.57 2.99 -13.58
N HIS A 116 -18.46 1.75 -13.09
CA HIS A 116 -19.26 1.26 -11.97
C HIS A 116 -18.44 0.36 -11.04
N ILE A 117 -18.92 0.16 -9.83
CA ILE A 117 -18.45 -0.88 -8.91
C ILE A 117 -19.63 -1.77 -8.52
N GLY A 118 -19.48 -3.06 -8.76
CA GLY A 118 -20.44 -4.10 -8.41
C GLY A 118 -19.75 -5.41 -8.03
N GLU A 119 -20.54 -6.46 -7.84
CA GLU A 119 -20.01 -7.80 -7.55
C GLU A 119 -19.07 -8.33 -8.65
N ASP A 120 -19.32 -7.92 -9.90
CA ASP A 120 -18.58 -8.33 -11.09
C ASP A 120 -17.12 -7.83 -11.13
N ASN A 121 -16.83 -6.68 -10.52
CA ASN A 121 -15.51 -6.04 -10.63
C ASN A 121 -14.92 -5.58 -9.28
N PHE A 122 -15.60 -5.78 -8.16
CA PHE A 122 -15.10 -5.33 -6.85
C PHE A 122 -13.77 -5.98 -6.44
N GLU A 123 -13.54 -7.26 -6.76
CA GLU A 123 -12.26 -7.90 -6.44
C GLU A 123 -11.12 -7.33 -7.31
N GLU A 124 -11.40 -7.00 -8.57
CA GLU A 124 -10.43 -6.33 -9.45
C GLU A 124 -10.06 -4.95 -8.88
N PHE A 125 -11.06 -4.14 -8.50
CA PHE A 125 -10.84 -2.87 -7.81
C PHE A 125 -9.94 -3.02 -6.59
N ARG A 126 -10.21 -4.02 -5.72
CA ARG A 126 -9.41 -4.25 -4.51
C ARG A 126 -7.97 -4.60 -4.82
N LEU A 127 -7.75 -5.46 -5.81
CA LEU A 127 -6.41 -5.85 -6.24
C LEU A 127 -5.66 -4.64 -6.81
N GLU A 128 -6.27 -3.87 -7.71
CA GLU A 128 -5.66 -2.65 -8.26
C GLU A 128 -5.35 -1.64 -7.16
N MET A 129 -6.25 -1.43 -6.20
CA MET A 129 -5.99 -0.54 -5.06
C MET A 129 -4.84 -1.02 -4.19
N GLN A 130 -4.68 -2.32 -3.95
CA GLN A 130 -3.51 -2.86 -3.24
C GLN A 130 -2.20 -2.53 -3.98
N HIS A 131 -2.19 -2.62 -5.32
CA HIS A 131 -1.03 -2.23 -6.12
C HIS A 131 -0.75 -0.73 -6.03
N ILE A 132 -1.78 0.12 -6.24
CA ILE A 132 -1.70 1.59 -6.14
C ILE A 132 -1.20 2.06 -4.77
N LEU A 133 -1.59 1.36 -3.70
CA LEU A 133 -1.17 1.67 -2.33
C LEU A 133 0.16 1.03 -1.93
N GLY A 134 0.74 0.16 -2.78
CA GLY A 134 1.99 -0.54 -2.50
C GLY A 134 1.85 -1.61 -1.40
N ILE A 135 0.64 -2.10 -1.17
CA ILE A 135 0.34 -3.15 -0.19
C ILE A 135 0.81 -4.48 -0.78
N LYS A 136 1.97 -4.95 -0.33
CA LYS A 136 2.48 -6.27 -0.70
C LYS A 136 1.72 -7.34 0.07
N LYS A 137 0.86 -8.11 -0.61
CA LYS A 137 0.52 -9.44 -0.11
C LYS A 137 1.81 -10.28 -0.08
N PRO A 138 2.11 -11.03 0.99
CA PRO A 138 3.21 -11.98 0.95
C PRO A 138 2.94 -12.95 -0.20
N GLU A 139 3.85 -13.02 -1.17
CA GLU A 139 3.71 -13.94 -2.30
C GLU A 139 3.50 -15.37 -1.78
N ALA A 140 2.41 -16.02 -2.19
CA ALA A 140 2.12 -17.41 -1.86
C ALA A 140 3.12 -18.38 -2.50
N THR A 141 3.92 -17.93 -3.46
CA THR A 141 5.05 -18.68 -4.00
C THR A 141 6.24 -18.59 -3.06
N GLY A 142 6.22 -19.41 -2.01
CA GLY A 142 7.40 -19.70 -1.22
C GLY A 142 8.57 -20.14 -2.14
N PRO A 143 9.82 -19.79 -1.83
CA PRO A 143 10.94 -20.16 -2.68
C PRO A 143 11.04 -21.69 -2.81
N LYS A 144 11.26 -22.20 -4.03
CA LYS A 144 11.54 -23.63 -4.23
C LYS A 144 12.97 -23.93 -3.77
N PHE A 145 13.12 -24.47 -2.56
CA PHE A 145 14.43 -24.83 -2.03
C PHE A 145 14.93 -26.15 -2.62
N LYS A 146 16.16 -26.16 -3.16
CA LYS A 146 16.83 -27.39 -3.63
C LYS A 146 17.42 -28.23 -2.47
N ASN A 147 17.51 -27.69 -1.25
CA ASN A 147 18.16 -28.34 -0.10
C ASN A 147 17.37 -28.08 1.19
N SER A 148 17.21 -29.11 2.03
CA SER A 148 16.51 -29.08 3.32
C SER A 148 17.12 -28.10 4.33
N LEU A 149 18.43 -27.84 4.28
CA LEU A 149 19.08 -26.84 5.13
C LEU A 149 18.61 -25.42 4.80
N ALA A 150 18.51 -25.07 3.51
CA ALA A 150 18.04 -23.77 3.06
C ALA A 150 16.56 -23.57 3.39
N GLN A 151 15.75 -24.62 3.26
CA GLN A 151 14.35 -24.63 3.68
C GLN A 151 14.21 -24.40 5.19
N ASN A 152 15.02 -25.08 6.02
CA ASN A 152 15.00 -24.93 7.47
C ASN A 152 15.46 -23.54 7.93
N LEU A 153 16.47 -22.96 7.27
CA LEU A 153 16.92 -21.59 7.54
C LEU A 153 15.85 -20.57 7.16
N PHE A 154 15.24 -20.71 5.98
CA PHE A 154 14.15 -19.84 5.54
C PHE A 154 12.94 -19.92 6.47
N GLN A 155 12.53 -21.12 6.88
CA GLN A 155 11.44 -21.30 7.84
C GLN A 155 11.76 -20.70 9.21
N LYS A 156 13.01 -20.82 9.69
CA LYS A 156 13.44 -20.14 10.93
C LYS A 156 13.41 -18.62 10.78
N MET A 157 13.84 -18.08 9.64
CA MET A 157 13.79 -16.65 9.36
C MET A 157 12.36 -16.14 9.23
N GLN A 158 11.46 -16.86 8.56
CA GLN A 158 10.04 -16.52 8.49
C GLN A 158 9.42 -16.52 9.90
N LYS A 159 9.61 -17.57 10.68
CA LYS A 159 9.11 -17.63 12.07
C LYS A 159 9.65 -16.50 12.93
N HIS A 160 10.93 -16.15 12.79
CA HIS A 160 11.52 -15.02 13.50
C HIS A 160 10.93 -13.69 13.02
N THR A 161 10.68 -13.53 11.72
CA THR A 161 10.08 -12.33 11.13
C THR A 161 8.60 -12.20 11.52
N GLU A 162 7.86 -13.30 11.61
CA GLU A 162 6.47 -13.36 12.09
C GLU A 162 6.40 -13.07 13.59
N GLN A 163 7.32 -13.59 14.40
CA GLN A 163 7.44 -13.27 15.82
C GLN A 163 7.79 -11.78 16.05
N LEU A 164 8.62 -11.20 15.17
CA LEU A 164 8.86 -9.75 15.15
C LEU A 164 7.62 -8.97 14.68
N LYS A 165 6.87 -9.46 13.69
CA LYS A 165 5.60 -8.83 13.23
C LYS A 165 4.50 -8.85 14.28
N GLN A 166 4.44 -9.89 15.14
CA GLN A 166 3.46 -9.99 16.23
C GLN A 166 3.69 -8.94 17.33
N LYS A 167 4.89 -8.36 17.43
CA LYS A 167 5.13 -7.11 18.16
C LYS A 167 5.24 -6.00 17.14
N ALA A 168 4.09 -5.44 16.72
CA ALA A 168 4.08 -4.25 15.86
C ALA A 168 5.05 -3.21 16.43
N ASP A 169 6.17 -2.99 15.73
CA ASP A 169 7.18 -2.06 16.19
C ASP A 169 6.59 -0.66 16.04
N LYS A 170 6.31 -0.01 17.18
CA LYS A 170 5.73 1.35 17.23
C LYS A 170 6.51 2.32 16.34
N ASN A 171 7.80 2.06 16.13
CA ASN A 171 8.65 2.84 15.24
C ASN A 171 8.20 2.89 13.77
N PHE A 172 7.39 1.92 13.32
CA PHE A 172 6.82 1.82 11.98
C PHE A 172 5.33 2.20 11.94
N GLU A 173 4.78 2.77 13.02
CA GLU A 173 3.50 3.47 12.94
C GLU A 173 3.67 4.72 12.07
N LEU A 174 2.65 5.06 11.28
CA LEU A 174 2.71 6.11 10.26
C LEU A 174 3.20 7.46 10.83
N ASP A 175 2.76 7.83 12.03
CA ASP A 175 3.17 9.06 12.70
C ASP A 175 4.66 9.04 13.09
N ASN A 176 5.18 7.90 13.55
CA ASN A 176 6.60 7.69 13.83
C ASN A 176 7.44 7.72 12.55
N MET A 177 6.96 7.11 11.47
CA MET A 177 7.61 7.16 10.16
C MET A 177 7.72 8.60 9.68
N VAL A 178 6.61 9.36 9.72
CA VAL A 178 6.58 10.78 9.29
C VAL A 178 7.56 11.61 10.11
N ARG A 179 7.53 11.50 11.44
CA ARG A 179 8.49 12.21 12.33
C ARG A 179 9.93 11.87 11.99
N LYS A 180 10.26 10.58 11.86
CA LYS A 180 11.64 10.14 11.57
C LYS A 180 12.12 10.63 10.22
N TYR A 181 11.26 10.52 9.20
CA TYR A 181 11.58 10.96 7.86
C TYR A 181 11.83 12.46 7.84
N CYS A 182 10.88 13.27 8.31
CA CYS A 182 10.98 14.73 8.29
C CYS A 182 12.18 15.27 9.08
N THR A 183 12.59 14.61 10.15
CA THR A 183 13.72 15.06 10.99
C THR A 183 15.09 14.73 10.40
N ASN A 184 15.22 13.62 9.66
CA ASN A 184 16.54 13.05 9.34
C ASN A 184 16.79 12.78 7.86
N ASN A 185 15.82 13.00 6.98
CA ASN A 185 16.06 12.82 5.55
C ASN A 185 17.08 13.84 5.04
N LYS A 186 17.84 13.46 4.01
CA LYS A 186 18.86 14.31 3.38
C LYS A 186 18.34 15.14 2.20
N VAL A 187 17.05 15.03 1.88
CA VAL A 187 16.45 15.50 0.62
C VAL A 187 15.53 16.70 0.79
N GLY A 188 15.46 17.31 1.98
CA GLY A 188 14.70 18.53 2.23
C GLY A 188 13.19 18.33 2.36
N ILE A 189 12.72 17.10 2.55
CA ILE A 189 11.32 16.85 2.93
C ILE A 189 11.15 17.27 4.40
N SER A 190 10.14 18.08 4.69
CA SER A 190 9.86 18.59 6.02
C SER A 190 8.41 18.32 6.37
N ILE A 191 8.04 18.60 7.61
CA ILE A 191 6.66 18.49 8.06
C ILE A 191 5.71 19.41 7.27
N LEU A 192 6.21 20.40 6.52
CA LEU A 192 5.38 21.31 5.74
C LEU A 192 4.96 20.72 4.38
N ASN A 193 5.84 19.94 3.74
CA ASN A 193 5.62 19.41 2.38
C ASN A 193 5.32 17.90 2.34
N VAL A 194 5.63 17.14 3.40
CA VAL A 194 5.36 15.69 3.45
C VAL A 194 3.89 15.35 3.22
N TRP A 195 2.99 16.28 3.55
CA TRP A 195 1.55 16.11 3.43
C TRP A 195 1.05 15.96 2.00
N ASP A 196 1.80 16.48 1.03
CA ASP A 196 1.42 16.48 -0.39
C ASP A 196 1.92 15.21 -1.10
N MET A 197 2.69 14.35 -0.41
CA MET A 197 3.07 13.04 -0.90
C MET A 197 1.88 12.08 -0.80
N THR A 198 1.70 11.25 -1.83
CA THR A 198 0.82 10.07 -1.78
C THR A 198 1.31 9.09 -0.72
N TYR A 199 0.41 8.28 -0.19
CA TYR A 199 0.76 7.21 0.74
C TYR A 199 1.84 6.27 0.15
N TYR A 200 1.71 5.93 -1.13
CA TYR A 200 2.71 5.13 -1.85
C TYR A 200 4.07 5.84 -1.91
N GLN A 201 4.11 7.08 -2.40
CA GLN A 201 5.35 7.87 -2.47
C GLN A 201 6.04 7.94 -1.11
N PHE A 202 5.28 8.23 -0.05
CA PHE A 202 5.84 8.33 1.31
C PHE A 202 6.43 7.00 1.78
N THR A 203 5.70 5.89 1.61
CA THR A 203 6.18 4.56 2.05
C THR A 203 7.42 4.10 1.28
N CYS A 204 7.47 4.33 -0.04
CA CYS A 204 8.65 4.06 -0.86
C CYS A 204 9.85 4.93 -0.43
N MET A 205 9.65 6.23 -0.29
CA MET A 205 10.73 7.16 0.09
C MET A 205 11.24 6.90 1.51
N PHE A 206 10.36 6.48 2.43
CA PHE A 206 10.75 6.06 3.77
C PHE A 206 11.60 4.79 3.74
N ALA A 207 11.24 3.82 2.90
CA ALA A 207 12.03 2.59 2.72
C ALA A 207 13.44 2.89 2.19
N GLU A 208 13.56 3.77 1.19
CA GLU A 208 14.86 4.24 0.68
C GLU A 208 15.67 4.98 1.75
N TYR A 209 15.02 5.81 2.57
CA TYR A 209 15.68 6.44 3.70
C TYR A 209 16.21 5.42 4.73
N CYS A 210 15.43 4.38 5.03
CA CYS A 210 15.88 3.30 5.90
C CYS A 210 17.09 2.55 5.31
N ASN A 211 17.06 2.27 4.00
CA ASN A 211 18.17 1.63 3.29
C ASN A 211 19.43 2.51 3.32
N ALA A 212 19.31 3.79 2.95
CA ALA A 212 20.41 4.75 2.98
C ALA A 212 21.05 4.85 4.36
N ARG A 213 20.26 4.82 5.45
CA ARG A 213 20.80 4.81 6.81
C ARG A 213 21.56 3.53 7.16
N GLN A 214 21.12 2.38 6.66
CA GLN A 214 21.85 1.13 6.83
C GLN A 214 23.18 1.17 6.07
N CYS A 215 23.18 1.69 4.83
CA CYS A 215 24.41 1.94 4.06
C CYS A 215 25.36 2.87 4.80
N ASP A 216 24.89 4.04 5.26
CA ASP A 216 25.71 4.99 6.04
C ASP A 216 26.31 4.33 7.29
N PHE A 217 25.54 3.50 8.00
CA PHE A 217 26.05 2.78 9.17
C PHE A 217 27.13 1.77 8.80
N ASN A 218 26.90 0.99 7.73
CA ASN A 218 27.86 0.02 7.22
C ASN A 218 29.15 0.70 6.73
N ASP A 219 29.03 1.83 6.04
CA ASP A 219 30.16 2.64 5.58
C ASP A 219 30.96 3.21 6.76
N ASN A 220 30.30 3.74 7.78
CA ASN A 220 30.95 4.21 9.00
C ASN A 220 31.66 3.07 9.75
N MET A 221 31.06 1.87 9.79
CA MET A 221 31.68 0.69 10.39
C MET A 221 32.89 0.22 9.56
N ALA A 222 32.79 0.25 8.24
CA ALA A 222 33.87 -0.09 7.32
C ALA A 222 35.02 0.91 7.46
N ALA A 223 34.76 2.22 7.52
CA ALA A 223 35.78 3.25 7.69
C ALA A 223 36.53 3.13 9.04
N ASN A 224 35.84 2.68 10.10
CA ASN A 224 36.45 2.46 11.41
C ASN A 224 37.20 1.12 11.51
N THR A 225 36.80 0.10 10.74
CA THR A 225 37.40 -1.24 10.76
C THR A 225 38.54 -1.38 9.75
N PHE A 226 38.36 -0.82 8.57
CA PHE A 226 39.34 -0.74 7.50
C PHE A 226 39.93 0.66 7.51
N SER A 227 41.14 0.80 8.05
CA SER A 227 41.94 2.00 7.80
C SER A 227 42.33 1.99 6.32
N TYR A 228 41.50 2.60 5.48
CA TYR A 228 41.85 2.84 4.09
C TYR A 228 43.05 3.79 4.09
N LYS A 229 44.24 3.25 3.72
CA LYS A 229 45.47 4.04 3.70
C LYS A 229 45.50 5.06 2.56
N LYS A 230 44.64 4.89 1.54
CA LYS A 230 44.50 5.77 0.37
C LYS A 230 43.02 5.91 -0.01
N SER A 231 42.61 7.11 -0.42
CA SER A 231 41.21 7.40 -0.81
C SER A 231 40.73 6.61 -2.03
N SER A 232 41.65 6.07 -2.83
CA SER A 232 41.37 5.22 -4.00
C SER A 232 40.77 3.85 -3.66
N ASP A 233 40.90 3.43 -2.40
CA ASP A 233 40.57 2.07 -1.97
C ASP A 233 39.12 1.96 -1.47
N TYR A 234 38.43 3.10 -1.30
CA TYR A 234 37.01 3.16 -0.96
C TYR A 234 36.16 3.25 -2.23
N GLN A 235 35.39 2.19 -2.53
CA GLN A 235 34.47 2.15 -3.67
C GLN A 235 33.01 2.16 -3.19
N PRO A 236 32.41 3.35 -3.00
CA PRO A 236 31.09 3.49 -2.41
C PRO A 236 29.96 2.83 -3.20
N MET A 237 30.17 2.49 -4.49
CA MET A 237 29.14 1.90 -5.35
C MET A 237 29.36 0.39 -5.63
N GLU A 238 30.36 -0.24 -5.02
CA GLU A 238 30.63 -1.66 -5.28
C GLU A 238 29.49 -2.58 -4.80
N TYR A 239 28.75 -2.17 -3.77
CA TYR A 239 27.63 -2.95 -3.25
C TYR A 239 26.46 -3.05 -4.24
N MET A 240 26.28 -2.06 -5.12
CA MET A 240 25.24 -2.09 -6.16
C MET A 240 25.55 -3.09 -7.28
N LYS A 241 26.81 -3.51 -7.45
CA LYS A 241 27.19 -4.50 -8.48
C LYS A 241 26.86 -5.94 -8.11
N ARG A 242 26.34 -6.19 -6.90
CA ARG A 242 26.02 -7.54 -6.37
C ARG A 242 24.52 -7.83 -6.31
N ILE A 243 23.68 -6.93 -6.82
CA ILE A 243 22.25 -7.17 -7.09
C ILE A 243 22.14 -7.62 -8.55
#